data_AF-A0A925WWV7-F1
#
_entry.id   AF-A0A925WWV7-F1
#
_cell.length_a   1.000
_cell.length_b   1.000
_cell.length_c   1.000
_cell.angle_alpha   90.00
_cell.angle_beta   90.00
_cell.angle_gamma   90.00
#
_symmetry.space_group_name_H-M   'P 1'
#
loop_
_entity.id
_entity.type
_entity.pdbx_description
1 polymer ?
#
loop_
_entity_poly.entity_id
_entity_poly.type
_entity_poly.pdbx_seq_one_letter_code
_entity_poly.pdbx_strand_id
1 'polypeptide(L)'
;MNTNSSATAPNQNGTARSGDSHAAPQDWRKQAIDAALTCRADDGSPEYLLLQAVRQHLPDHATHQVDEHRRKTLAAFERLLTDFTPLIAPAFGRGNDAADESEEKAQPLYGWWTGRRGGQIFEVALAPGAYRDGEWVVVGPRHEAVKELIEAAIGDAREAACRCIRYSNGDWYDAPEMEAEVGRIAWEDIILPRETITDIRRNIAAFFEQKEIFHRLGFAWRRGILLVGPPGTGKTMVCKAAASSFTDVPFLYVRDLNSDRDALVEVFSRARRLAPCILAFEDIDGLVGKHNRSTFLNELDGFKNNDGLLIIASSNHPEQIDEALLKRPSRFDRVYHIGLPGADERTAYARKLLDKIALQATRATSFDTDALAARVAAATEGFTPAFLKEALLSALLQQAQEGHTDLDDAFSEAAMAQIEALRKYLKKAKNPAALADLVGSSGSEIGFRAH
;
A
#
# COMPACT_ATOMS: atom_id res chain seq x y z
N MET A 1 -69.52 -36.34 -37.86
CA MET A 1 -70.61 -35.71 -37.08
C MET A 1 -70.33 -34.22 -37.01
N ASN A 2 -71.20 -33.44 -37.67
CA ASN A 2 -71.62 -32.04 -37.41
C ASN A 2 -70.55 -30.96 -37.12
N THR A 3 -70.24 -30.05 -38.05
CA THR A 3 -70.94 -28.76 -38.40
C THR A 3 -70.85 -27.74 -37.25
N ASN A 4 -70.40 -26.48 -37.37
CA ASN A 4 -70.74 -25.39 -38.31
C ASN A 4 -69.76 -24.20 -38.03
N SER A 5 -69.21 -23.49 -39.03
CA SER A 5 -69.70 -22.19 -39.61
C SER A 5 -69.76 -21.03 -38.61
N SER A 6 -69.43 -19.76 -38.89
CA SER A 6 -69.04 -19.01 -40.09
C SER A 6 -68.81 -17.54 -39.66
N ALA A 7 -68.10 -16.79 -40.49
CA ALA A 7 -67.72 -15.38 -40.31
C ALA A 7 -68.86 -14.36 -40.27
N THR A 8 -68.61 -13.18 -39.68
CA THR A 8 -69.12 -11.86 -40.10
C THR A 8 -68.29 -10.72 -39.48
N ALA A 9 -67.80 -9.81 -40.32
CA ALA A 9 -67.44 -8.41 -40.01
C ALA A 9 -68.54 -7.50 -40.62
N PRO A 10 -68.51 -6.14 -40.55
CA PRO A 10 -67.85 -5.18 -39.64
C PRO A 10 -68.88 -4.22 -38.99
N ASN A 11 -68.46 -3.36 -38.04
CA ASN A 11 -69.13 -2.07 -37.87
C ASN A 11 -68.17 -0.99 -37.36
N GLN A 12 -67.97 0.05 -38.17
CA GLN A 12 -67.31 1.30 -37.82
C GLN A 12 -68.36 2.30 -37.34
N ASN A 13 -68.11 2.96 -36.20
CA ASN A 13 -68.19 4.41 -36.00
C ASN A 13 -68.33 4.77 -34.52
N GLY A 14 -67.46 5.65 -34.02
CA GLY A 14 -67.60 6.22 -32.68
C GLY A 14 -66.31 6.81 -32.10
N THR A 15 -65.81 7.85 -32.75
CA THR A 15 -64.78 8.83 -32.34
C THR A 15 -64.46 9.02 -30.85
N ALA A 16 -63.15 9.03 -30.57
CA ALA A 16 -62.38 9.94 -29.71
C ALA A 16 -62.68 10.01 -28.19
N ARG A 17 -61.68 9.62 -27.37
CA ARG A 17 -60.90 10.53 -26.52
C ARG A 17 -59.73 9.83 -25.82
N SER A 18 -58.53 10.33 -26.11
CA SER A 18 -57.35 10.51 -25.25
C SER A 18 -57.23 9.67 -23.96
N GLY A 19 -56.14 8.92 -23.88
CA GLY A 19 -55.60 8.40 -22.63
C GLY A 19 -54.27 7.72 -22.91
N ASP A 20 -53.19 8.50 -22.87
CA ASP A 20 -51.82 8.01 -22.83
C ASP A 20 -51.67 6.88 -21.81
N SER A 21 -51.22 5.71 -22.27
CA SER A 21 -50.56 4.73 -21.42
C SER A 21 -49.11 4.61 -21.88
N HIS A 22 -48.27 5.50 -21.36
CA HIS A 22 -46.85 5.24 -21.23
C HIS A 22 -46.67 4.01 -20.34
N ALA A 23 -46.59 2.83 -20.95
CA ALA A 23 -46.03 1.66 -20.32
C ALA A 23 -44.58 2.01 -19.93
N ALA A 24 -44.26 1.89 -18.64
CA ALA A 24 -42.90 2.09 -18.14
C ALA A 24 -41.93 1.19 -18.95
N PRO A 25 -40.84 1.73 -19.51
CA PRO A 25 -39.87 0.91 -20.24
C PRO A 25 -39.33 -0.17 -19.31
N GLN A 26 -39.30 -1.43 -19.78
CA GLN A 26 -38.52 -2.48 -19.14
C GLN A 26 -37.09 -1.97 -18.97
N ASP A 27 -36.59 -1.95 -17.74
CA ASP A 27 -35.29 -1.35 -17.41
C ASP A 27 -34.15 -2.26 -17.88
N TRP A 28 -33.82 -2.16 -19.18
CA TRP A 28 -32.74 -2.91 -19.83
C TRP A 28 -31.40 -2.72 -19.10
N ARG A 29 -31.20 -1.59 -18.41
CA ARG A 29 -30.00 -1.34 -17.59
C ARG A 29 -29.93 -2.32 -16.43
N LYS A 30 -31.07 -2.56 -15.76
CA LYS A 30 -31.17 -3.58 -14.70
C LYS A 30 -30.91 -4.97 -15.23
N GLN A 31 -31.47 -5.31 -16.40
CA GLN A 31 -31.21 -6.60 -17.05
C GLN A 31 -29.74 -6.77 -17.43
N ALA A 32 -29.09 -5.70 -17.90
CA ALA A 32 -27.67 -5.70 -18.23
C ALA A 32 -26.81 -5.95 -16.99
N ILE A 33 -27.11 -5.29 -15.87
CA ILE A 33 -26.42 -5.53 -14.59
C ILE A 33 -26.68 -6.95 -14.08
N ASP A 34 -27.92 -7.43 -14.12
CA ASP A 34 -28.29 -8.79 -13.67
C ASP A 34 -27.57 -9.87 -14.51
N ALA A 35 -27.46 -9.66 -15.83
CA ALA A 35 -26.70 -10.54 -16.72
C ALA A 35 -25.20 -10.51 -16.39
N ALA A 36 -24.64 -9.33 -16.13
CA ALA A 36 -23.24 -9.18 -15.74
C ALA A 36 -22.95 -9.87 -14.39
N LEU A 37 -23.85 -9.75 -13.42
CA LEU A 37 -23.76 -10.39 -12.10
C LEU A 37 -23.85 -11.91 -12.15
N THR A 38 -24.53 -12.47 -13.16
CA THR A 38 -24.75 -13.93 -13.30
C THR A 38 -23.87 -14.58 -14.36
N CYS A 39 -22.97 -13.80 -14.97
CA CYS A 39 -22.05 -14.21 -16.03
C CYS A 39 -21.19 -15.40 -15.61
N ARG A 40 -21.16 -16.46 -16.42
CA ARG A 40 -20.20 -17.58 -16.27
C ARG A 40 -18.98 -17.33 -17.14
N ALA A 41 -17.88 -18.03 -16.85
CA ALA A 41 -16.63 -17.89 -17.60
C ALA A 41 -16.79 -18.14 -19.12
N ASP A 42 -17.70 -19.04 -19.51
CA ASP A 42 -17.97 -19.36 -20.92
C ASP A 42 -18.84 -18.31 -21.64
N ASP A 43 -19.56 -17.47 -20.88
CA ASP A 43 -20.46 -16.43 -21.42
C ASP A 43 -19.71 -15.12 -21.75
N GLY A 44 -18.45 -15.00 -21.31
CA GLY A 44 -17.61 -13.81 -21.44
C GLY A 44 -17.29 -13.19 -20.08
N SER A 45 -16.85 -11.93 -20.09
CA SER A 45 -16.66 -11.16 -18.86
C SER A 45 -17.89 -10.28 -18.56
N PRO A 46 -18.18 -9.97 -17.27
CA PRO A 46 -19.28 -9.08 -16.90
C PRO A 46 -19.27 -7.74 -17.65
N GLU A 47 -18.07 -7.18 -17.88
CA GLU A 47 -17.85 -5.92 -18.58
C GLU A 47 -18.20 -6.04 -20.06
N TYR A 48 -17.86 -7.16 -20.68
CA TYR A 48 -18.21 -7.44 -22.07
C TYR A 48 -19.72 -7.50 -22.26
N LEU A 49 -20.45 -8.17 -21.35
CA LEU A 49 -21.91 -8.23 -21.40
C LEU A 49 -22.57 -6.86 -21.22
N LEU A 50 -22.05 -6.03 -20.31
CA LEU A 50 -22.52 -4.64 -20.17
C LEU A 50 -22.26 -3.82 -21.43
N LEU A 51 -21.07 -3.91 -22.00
CA LEU A 51 -20.75 -3.21 -23.25
C LEU A 51 -21.65 -3.66 -24.40
N GLN A 52 -21.96 -4.96 -24.50
CA GLN A 52 -22.92 -5.45 -25.48
C GLN A 52 -24.31 -4.86 -25.29
N ALA A 53 -24.82 -4.85 -24.04
CA ALA A 53 -26.13 -4.28 -23.73
C ALA A 53 -26.18 -2.78 -24.02
N VAL A 54 -25.13 -2.03 -23.65
CA VAL A 54 -25.01 -0.61 -23.97
C VAL A 54 -25.00 -0.40 -25.48
N ARG A 55 -24.21 -1.15 -26.25
CA ARG A 55 -24.19 -1.02 -27.72
C ARG A 55 -25.53 -1.36 -28.36
N GLN A 56 -26.27 -2.30 -27.78
CA GLN A 56 -27.60 -2.69 -28.27
C GLN A 56 -28.65 -1.61 -28.01
N HIS A 57 -28.64 -0.99 -26.84
CA HIS A 57 -29.68 -0.05 -26.41
C HIS A 57 -29.32 1.43 -26.58
N LEU A 58 -28.02 1.74 -26.68
CA LEU A 58 -27.45 3.07 -26.85
C LEU A 58 -26.40 3.07 -28.00
N PRO A 59 -26.80 2.71 -29.25
CA PRO A 59 -25.87 2.46 -30.35
C PRO A 59 -25.05 3.67 -30.79
N ASP A 60 -25.58 4.89 -30.62
CA ASP A 60 -24.92 6.14 -31.04
C ASP A 60 -24.07 6.79 -29.93
N HIS A 61 -23.93 6.14 -28.77
CA HIS A 61 -23.12 6.66 -27.68
C HIS A 61 -21.69 6.13 -27.73
N ALA A 62 -20.74 6.99 -27.42
CA ALA A 62 -19.37 6.55 -27.22
C ALA A 62 -19.24 5.84 -25.88
N THR A 63 -18.57 4.69 -25.89
CA THR A 63 -18.28 3.92 -24.68
C THR A 63 -16.77 3.77 -24.49
N HIS A 64 -16.33 3.76 -23.23
CA HIS A 64 -14.94 3.48 -22.89
C HIS A 64 -14.85 2.85 -21.50
N GLN A 65 -13.95 1.88 -21.35
CA GLN A 65 -13.69 1.20 -20.08
C GLN A 65 -12.60 1.92 -19.27
N VAL A 66 -12.73 1.96 -17.94
CA VAL A 66 -11.69 2.46 -17.03
C VAL A 66 -11.39 1.39 -15.98
N ASP A 67 -10.10 1.07 -15.84
CA ASP A 67 -9.55 0.21 -14.79
C ASP A 67 -9.05 1.10 -13.65
N GLU A 68 -9.77 1.15 -12.51
CA GLU A 68 -9.31 1.92 -11.35
C GLU A 68 -10.07 1.58 -10.04
N HIS A 69 -9.53 2.08 -8.92
CA HIS A 69 -10.06 1.95 -7.57
C HIS A 69 -11.47 2.56 -7.42
N ARG A 70 -12.48 1.68 -7.45
CA ARG A 70 -13.93 1.98 -7.53
C ARG A 70 -14.40 3.16 -6.67
N ARG A 71 -14.04 3.20 -5.37
CA ARG A 71 -14.52 4.27 -4.48
C ARG A 71 -14.00 5.65 -4.90
N LYS A 72 -12.71 5.75 -5.22
CA LYS A 72 -12.09 7.04 -5.60
C LYS A 72 -12.58 7.48 -6.97
N THR A 73 -12.70 6.55 -7.91
CA THR A 73 -13.21 6.81 -9.25
C THR A 73 -14.68 7.25 -9.21
N LEU A 74 -15.51 6.62 -8.38
CA LEU A 74 -16.90 7.09 -8.16
C LEU A 74 -16.92 8.51 -7.57
N ALA A 75 -16.12 8.77 -6.54
CA ALA A 75 -16.02 10.10 -5.94
C ALA A 75 -15.46 11.15 -6.91
N ALA A 76 -14.58 10.75 -7.83
CA ALA A 76 -14.07 11.60 -8.90
C ALA A 76 -15.20 11.94 -9.89
N PHE A 77 -16.00 10.96 -10.30
CA PHE A 77 -17.19 11.22 -11.12
C PHE A 77 -18.20 12.13 -10.41
N GLU A 78 -18.43 11.95 -9.11
CA GLU A 78 -19.28 12.84 -8.29
C GLU A 78 -18.78 14.29 -8.28
N ARG A 79 -17.46 14.51 -8.28
CA ARG A 79 -16.86 15.86 -8.36
C ARG A 79 -16.91 16.45 -9.76
N LEU A 80 -16.68 15.62 -10.79
CA LEU A 80 -16.53 16.06 -12.18
C LEU A 80 -17.85 16.23 -12.93
N LEU A 81 -18.90 15.55 -12.49
CA LEU A 81 -20.22 15.58 -13.10
C LEU A 81 -21.22 16.31 -12.18
N THR A 82 -21.92 17.31 -12.72
CA THR A 82 -23.04 17.96 -12.03
C THR A 82 -24.29 17.07 -12.11
N ASP A 83 -25.20 17.18 -11.14
CA ASP A 83 -26.42 16.37 -11.06
C ASP A 83 -26.16 14.86 -11.11
N PHE A 84 -25.03 14.42 -10.56
CA PHE A 84 -24.64 13.02 -10.56
C PHE A 84 -25.57 12.19 -9.66
N THR A 85 -26.43 11.38 -10.27
CA THR A 85 -27.53 10.67 -9.61
C THR A 85 -27.60 9.21 -10.04
N PRO A 86 -27.91 8.28 -9.12
CA PRO A 86 -28.02 6.86 -9.46
C PRO A 86 -29.26 6.60 -10.31
N LEU A 87 -29.07 6.00 -11.49
CA LEU A 87 -30.14 5.39 -12.30
C LEU A 87 -30.52 4.02 -11.74
N ILE A 88 -29.52 3.25 -11.30
CA ILE A 88 -29.68 2.01 -10.56
C ILE A 88 -28.96 2.18 -9.23
N ALA A 89 -29.69 1.91 -8.14
CA ALA A 89 -29.13 1.98 -6.81
C ALA A 89 -27.86 1.11 -6.73
N PRO A 90 -26.72 1.70 -6.36
CA PRO A 90 -25.50 0.92 -6.20
C PRO A 90 -25.66 -0.07 -5.06
N ALA A 91 -25.21 -1.30 -5.28
CA ALA A 91 -24.96 -2.20 -4.17
C ALA A 91 -23.60 -1.87 -3.59
N PHE A 92 -23.55 -1.73 -2.27
CA PHE A 92 -22.29 -1.59 -1.57
C PHE A 92 -21.95 -2.89 -0.85
N GLY A 93 -20.72 -3.35 -1.06
CA GLY A 93 -20.14 -4.46 -0.33
C GLY A 93 -19.47 -3.93 0.91
N ARG A 94 -19.68 -4.60 2.05
CA ARG A 94 -18.73 -4.47 3.14
C ARG A 94 -17.41 -5.06 2.63
N GLY A 95 -16.34 -4.27 2.61
CA GLY A 95 -15.00 -4.86 2.53
C GLY A 95 -14.83 -5.86 3.69
N ASN A 96 -13.79 -6.68 3.66
CA ASN A 96 -13.47 -7.61 4.76
C ASN A 96 -13.25 -6.92 6.14
N ASP A 97 -13.39 -5.60 6.21
CA ASP A 97 -13.12 -4.72 7.36
C ASP A 97 -14.40 -4.21 8.06
N ALA A 98 -15.30 -5.06 8.54
CA ALA A 98 -16.44 -4.57 9.34
C ALA A 98 -16.71 -5.41 10.59
N ALA A 99 -15.83 -5.26 11.59
CA ALA A 99 -16.22 -5.37 12.99
C ALA A 99 -16.86 -4.07 13.52
N ASP A 100 -16.99 -3.04 12.68
CA ASP A 100 -17.54 -1.73 13.01
C ASP A 100 -18.69 -1.39 12.05
N GLU A 101 -19.85 -0.98 12.58
CA GLU A 101 -21.15 -0.95 11.90
C GLU A 101 -21.43 0.31 11.07
N SER A 102 -20.42 1.15 10.78
CA SER A 102 -20.63 2.41 10.06
C SER A 102 -20.69 2.26 8.53
N GLU A 103 -21.72 2.83 7.89
CA GLU A 103 -21.95 2.84 6.43
C GLU A 103 -20.81 3.53 5.63
N GLU A 104 -19.97 4.30 6.30
CA GLU A 104 -18.96 5.20 5.72
C GLU A 104 -17.80 4.46 5.00
N LYS A 105 -17.67 3.14 5.16
CA LYS A 105 -16.58 2.31 4.58
C LYS A 105 -16.99 1.40 3.41
N ALA A 106 -18.25 1.39 3.01
CA ALA A 106 -18.73 0.43 2.01
C ALA A 106 -18.24 0.77 0.58
N GLN A 107 -17.73 -0.22 -0.16
CA GLN A 107 -17.28 -0.02 -1.54
C GLN A 107 -18.41 -0.34 -2.54
N PRO A 108 -18.58 0.45 -3.61
CA PRO A 108 -19.57 0.13 -4.62
C PRO A 108 -19.17 -1.17 -5.35
N LEU A 109 -20.09 -2.12 -5.41
CA LEU A 109 -19.91 -3.41 -6.09
C LEU A 109 -20.36 -3.35 -7.54
N TYR A 110 -21.49 -2.68 -7.76
CA TYR A 110 -22.03 -2.35 -9.06
C TYR A 110 -22.92 -1.12 -8.92
N GLY A 111 -23.23 -0.48 -10.03
CA GLY A 111 -24.17 0.62 -10.07
C GLY A 111 -24.21 1.25 -11.45
N TRP A 112 -25.22 2.10 -11.66
CA TRP A 112 -25.35 2.87 -12.88
C TRP A 112 -25.82 4.28 -12.50
N TRP A 113 -25.08 5.28 -12.92
CA TRP A 113 -25.32 6.69 -12.63
C TRP A 113 -25.44 7.50 -13.91
N THR A 114 -26.08 8.66 -13.80
CA THR A 114 -26.08 9.69 -14.83
C THR A 114 -25.58 10.99 -14.24
N GLY A 115 -24.88 11.80 -15.04
CA GLY A 115 -24.45 13.13 -14.65
C GLY A 115 -24.19 14.01 -15.87
N ARG A 116 -23.88 15.28 -15.62
CA ARG A 116 -23.69 16.28 -16.68
C ARG A 116 -22.34 16.96 -16.58
N ARG A 117 -21.71 17.24 -17.73
CA ARG A 117 -20.50 18.07 -17.82
C ARG A 117 -20.53 18.88 -19.11
N GLY A 118 -20.31 20.20 -19.01
CA GLY A 118 -20.38 21.09 -20.17
C GLY A 118 -21.74 21.06 -20.90
N GLY A 119 -22.84 20.81 -20.17
CA GLY A 119 -24.20 20.67 -20.73
C GLY A 119 -24.50 19.32 -21.40
N GLN A 120 -23.51 18.42 -21.50
CA GLN A 120 -23.65 17.08 -22.08
C GLN A 120 -23.99 16.05 -20.99
N ILE A 121 -24.76 15.03 -21.35
CA ILE A 121 -25.14 13.93 -20.44
C ILE A 121 -24.13 12.80 -20.59
N PHE A 122 -23.70 12.27 -19.45
CA PHE A 122 -22.88 11.08 -19.34
C PHE A 122 -23.63 10.04 -18.50
N GLU A 123 -23.42 8.77 -18.82
CA GLU A 123 -23.77 7.66 -17.95
C GLU A 123 -22.51 6.92 -17.54
N VAL A 124 -22.45 6.50 -16.29
CA VAL A 124 -21.31 5.81 -15.70
C VAL A 124 -21.84 4.53 -15.10
N ALA A 125 -21.36 3.38 -15.54
CA ALA A 125 -21.75 2.08 -15.02
C ALA A 125 -20.53 1.37 -14.42
N LEU A 126 -20.72 0.69 -13.30
CA LEU A 126 -19.69 -0.14 -12.67
C LEU A 126 -20.11 -1.60 -12.75
N ALA A 127 -19.28 -2.40 -13.40
CA ALA A 127 -19.47 -3.84 -13.51
C ALA A 127 -18.93 -4.56 -12.26
N PRO A 128 -19.60 -5.63 -11.81
CA PRO A 128 -19.00 -6.58 -10.88
C PRO A 128 -17.87 -7.34 -11.62
N GLY A 129 -16.61 -7.09 -11.29
CA GLY A 129 -15.48 -7.80 -11.90
C GLY A 129 -15.39 -9.27 -11.50
N ALA A 130 -14.84 -10.12 -12.38
CA ALA A 130 -14.55 -11.53 -12.10
C ALA A 130 -13.46 -11.72 -11.02
N TYR A 131 -12.57 -10.73 -10.91
CA TYR A 131 -11.64 -10.53 -9.80
C TYR A 131 -12.09 -9.28 -9.04
N ARG A 132 -11.74 -9.13 -7.76
CA ARG A 132 -12.35 -8.13 -6.85
C ARG A 132 -12.33 -6.66 -7.34
N ASP A 133 -11.47 -6.34 -8.30
CA ASP A 133 -11.45 -5.06 -9.04
C ASP A 133 -12.41 -5.13 -10.26
N GLY A 134 -13.34 -4.19 -10.39
CA GLY A 134 -14.34 -4.17 -11.47
C GLY A 134 -14.19 -2.94 -12.32
N GLU A 135 -14.48 -3.04 -13.60
CA GLU A 135 -14.26 -1.96 -14.55
C GLU A 135 -15.44 -0.99 -14.62
N TRP A 136 -15.12 0.27 -14.86
CA TRP A 136 -16.10 1.31 -15.16
C TRP A 136 -16.36 1.36 -16.65
N VAL A 137 -17.62 1.44 -17.04
CA VAL A 137 -18.05 1.73 -18.41
C VAL A 137 -18.63 3.13 -18.43
N VAL A 138 -17.98 4.06 -19.12
CA VAL A 138 -18.47 5.43 -19.29
C VAL A 138 -19.09 5.58 -20.67
N VAL A 139 -20.28 6.16 -20.71
CA VAL A 139 -21.09 6.39 -21.89
C VAL A 139 -21.32 7.89 -22.05
N GLY A 140 -21.14 8.41 -23.27
CA GLY A 140 -21.35 9.83 -23.54
C GLY A 140 -21.62 10.13 -25.02
N PRO A 141 -21.86 11.39 -25.38
CA PRO A 141 -22.37 11.75 -26.70
C PRO A 141 -21.32 11.65 -27.83
N ARG A 142 -20.03 11.76 -27.50
CA ARG A 142 -18.91 11.69 -28.46
C ARG A 142 -17.68 11.11 -27.78
N HIS A 143 -16.87 10.41 -28.56
CA HIS A 143 -15.67 9.71 -28.07
C HIS A 143 -14.69 10.64 -27.34
N GLU A 144 -14.38 11.82 -27.91
CA GLU A 144 -13.43 12.75 -27.31
C GLU A 144 -13.88 13.25 -25.93
N ALA A 145 -15.17 13.58 -25.77
CA ALA A 145 -15.71 14.06 -24.51
C ALA A 145 -15.72 12.97 -23.42
N VAL A 146 -15.95 11.71 -23.81
CA VAL A 146 -15.83 10.55 -22.91
C VAL A 146 -14.38 10.36 -22.48
N LYS A 147 -13.44 10.46 -23.41
CA LYS A 147 -12.00 10.35 -23.12
C LYS A 147 -11.52 11.45 -22.18
N GLU A 148 -11.88 12.71 -22.43
CA GLU A 148 -11.55 13.85 -21.55
C GLU A 148 -12.15 13.68 -20.14
N LEU A 149 -13.37 13.15 -20.03
CA LEU A 149 -13.99 12.85 -18.74
C LEU A 149 -13.22 11.76 -17.99
N ILE A 150 -12.83 10.70 -18.68
CA ILE A 150 -12.07 9.58 -18.11
C ILE A 150 -10.68 10.04 -17.66
N GLU A 151 -9.95 10.77 -18.50
CA GLU A 151 -8.62 11.27 -18.14
C GLU A 151 -8.70 12.20 -16.92
N ALA A 152 -9.73 13.03 -16.84
CA ALA A 152 -9.99 13.85 -15.67
C ALA A 152 -10.37 13.01 -14.44
N ALA A 153 -11.21 11.99 -14.59
CA ALA A 153 -11.63 11.12 -13.49
C ALA A 153 -10.49 10.29 -12.94
N ILE A 154 -9.63 9.75 -13.81
CA ILE A 154 -8.39 9.07 -13.43
C ILE A 154 -7.44 10.05 -12.75
N GLY A 155 -7.27 11.26 -13.31
CA GLY A 155 -6.42 12.30 -12.72
C GLY A 155 -6.87 12.65 -11.30
N ASP A 156 -8.14 12.95 -11.12
CA ASP A 156 -8.74 13.31 -9.83
C ASP A 156 -8.75 12.13 -8.84
N ALA A 157 -9.04 10.91 -9.31
CA ALA A 157 -8.95 9.70 -8.49
C ALA A 157 -7.52 9.41 -8.04
N ARG A 158 -6.51 9.68 -8.88
CA ARG A 158 -5.07 9.59 -8.55
C ARG A 158 -4.62 10.67 -7.59
N GLU A 159 -5.04 11.92 -7.78
CA GLU A 159 -4.76 13.01 -6.83
C GLU A 159 -5.39 12.73 -5.47
N ALA A 160 -6.58 12.13 -5.44
CA ALA A 160 -7.25 11.68 -4.23
C ALA A 160 -6.72 10.33 -3.71
N ALA A 161 -5.83 9.65 -4.45
CA ALA A 161 -5.34 8.35 -4.06
C ALA A 161 -4.19 8.43 -3.06
N CYS A 162 -4.36 7.76 -1.92
CA CYS A 162 -3.24 7.37 -1.10
C CYS A 162 -2.24 6.59 -1.98
N ARG A 163 -1.01 7.10 -2.08
CA ARG A 163 0.06 6.51 -2.89
C ARG A 163 0.67 5.30 -2.18
N CYS A 164 0.70 5.34 -0.85
CA CYS A 164 1.01 4.19 0.00
C CYS A 164 -0.16 3.20 0.04
N ILE A 165 0.07 1.98 -0.43
CA ILE A 165 -0.90 0.88 -0.43
C ILE A 165 -0.28 -0.28 0.34
N ARG A 166 -0.98 -0.80 1.35
CA ARG A 166 -0.51 -1.93 2.17
C ARG A 166 -1.24 -3.20 1.79
N TYR A 167 -0.51 -4.30 1.65
CA TYR A 167 -1.08 -5.64 1.61
C TYR A 167 -1.12 -6.22 3.03
N SER A 168 -2.30 -6.64 3.47
CA SER A 168 -2.53 -7.27 4.78
C SER A 168 -3.79 -8.12 4.71
N ASN A 169 -3.93 -9.17 5.52
CA ASN A 169 -5.15 -9.99 5.58
C ASN A 169 -5.66 -10.52 4.21
N GLY A 170 -4.81 -10.60 3.19
CA GLY A 170 -5.15 -11.14 1.88
C GLY A 170 -5.83 -10.15 0.94
N ASP A 171 -5.65 -8.85 1.17
CA ASP A 171 -6.13 -7.81 0.27
C ASP A 171 -5.25 -6.54 0.32
N TRP A 172 -5.45 -5.64 -0.63
CA TRP A 172 -4.78 -4.34 -0.72
C TRP A 172 -5.63 -3.21 -0.12
N TYR A 173 -5.00 -2.40 0.70
CA TYR A 173 -5.63 -1.28 1.40
C TYR A 173 -4.85 0.01 1.19
N ASP A 174 -5.57 1.12 1.00
CA ASP A 174 -4.97 2.44 1.14
C ASP A 174 -4.42 2.61 2.56
N ALA A 175 -3.21 3.14 2.68
CA ALA A 175 -2.53 3.30 3.96
C ALA A 175 -2.16 4.77 4.23
N PRO A 176 -3.13 5.66 4.51
CA PRO A 176 -2.87 7.08 4.74
C PRO A 176 -1.98 7.34 5.96
N GLU A 177 -2.03 6.47 6.98
CA GLU A 177 -1.11 6.56 8.11
C GLU A 177 0.33 6.26 7.67
N MET A 178 0.49 5.31 6.75
CA MET A 178 1.80 5.01 6.15
C MET A 178 2.29 6.16 5.26
N GLU A 179 1.42 6.81 4.49
CA GLU A 179 1.78 8.01 3.73
C GLU A 179 2.32 9.10 4.65
N ALA A 180 1.63 9.37 5.77
CA ALA A 180 2.07 10.34 6.77
C ALA A 180 3.40 9.94 7.42
N GLU A 181 3.65 8.65 7.65
CA GLU A 181 4.94 8.17 8.15
C GLU A 181 6.06 8.33 7.11
N VAL A 182 5.79 7.96 5.86
CA VAL A 182 6.74 8.02 4.74
C VAL A 182 7.12 9.47 4.47
N GLY A 183 6.15 10.38 4.41
CA GLY A 183 6.38 11.80 4.16
C GLY A 183 7.18 12.53 5.26
N ARG A 184 7.41 11.90 6.41
CA ARG A 184 8.25 12.44 7.50
C ARG A 184 9.69 11.96 7.48
N ILE A 185 10.05 11.04 6.57
CA ILE A 185 11.37 10.41 6.54
C ILE A 185 12.14 10.96 5.34
N ALA A 186 13.33 11.51 5.60
CA ALA A 186 14.29 11.89 4.57
C ALA A 186 15.51 10.95 4.56
N TRP A 187 16.32 10.99 3.50
CA TRP A 187 17.59 10.23 3.45
C TRP A 187 18.54 10.69 4.55
N GLU A 188 18.51 11.97 4.86
CA GLU A 188 19.30 12.64 5.88
C GLU A 188 18.92 12.16 7.29
N ASP A 189 17.75 11.52 7.44
CA ASP A 189 17.36 10.93 8.70
C ASP A 189 18.03 9.59 9.01
N ILE A 190 18.61 8.96 8.00
CA ILE A 190 19.14 7.60 8.08
C ILE A 190 20.64 7.66 8.35
N ILE A 191 21.04 7.04 9.45
CA ILE A 191 22.44 6.95 9.86
C ILE A 191 22.94 5.54 9.52
N LEU A 192 23.70 5.47 8.44
CA LEU A 192 24.37 4.27 7.92
C LEU A 192 25.77 4.69 7.40
N PRO A 193 26.68 3.73 7.15
CA PRO A 193 27.94 4.04 6.51
C PRO A 193 27.72 4.86 5.24
N ARG A 194 28.47 5.97 5.12
CA ARG A 194 28.24 6.99 4.07
C ARG A 194 28.24 6.40 2.67
N GLU A 195 29.13 5.45 2.40
CA GLU A 195 29.21 4.76 1.12
C GLU A 195 27.96 3.93 0.83
N THR A 196 27.45 3.20 1.84
CA THR A 196 26.24 2.37 1.73
C THR A 196 25.02 3.22 1.40
N ILE A 197 24.75 4.29 2.17
CA ILE A 197 23.56 5.12 1.93
C ILE A 197 23.66 5.88 0.60
N THR A 198 24.86 6.33 0.22
CA THR A 198 25.09 6.99 -1.08
C THR A 198 24.84 6.04 -2.24
N ASP A 199 25.31 4.79 -2.15
CA ASP A 199 25.11 3.80 -3.20
C ASP A 199 23.64 3.39 -3.33
N ILE A 200 22.93 3.16 -2.22
CA ILE A 200 21.50 2.85 -2.22
C ILE A 200 20.70 3.98 -2.88
N ARG A 201 20.88 5.23 -2.40
CA ARG A 201 20.18 6.41 -2.94
C ARG A 201 20.44 6.57 -4.43
N ARG A 202 21.69 6.41 -4.86
CA ARG A 202 22.09 6.49 -6.28
C ARG A 202 21.45 5.38 -7.12
N ASN A 203 21.45 4.13 -6.66
CA ASN A 203 20.87 3.02 -7.43
C ASN A 203 19.36 3.20 -7.63
N ILE A 204 18.67 3.69 -6.60
CA ILE A 204 17.22 3.96 -6.66
C ILE A 204 16.93 5.13 -7.61
N ALA A 205 17.64 6.26 -7.48
CA ALA A 205 17.46 7.40 -8.39
C ALA A 205 17.78 7.02 -9.85
N ALA A 206 18.90 6.33 -10.07
CA ALA A 206 19.30 5.87 -11.39
C ALA A 206 18.26 4.93 -12.01
N PHE A 207 17.56 4.10 -11.22
CA PHE A 207 16.47 3.28 -11.76
C PHE A 207 15.40 4.17 -12.41
N PHE A 208 14.86 5.16 -11.71
CA PHE A 208 13.80 6.02 -12.25
C PHE A 208 14.27 6.91 -13.42
N GLU A 209 15.52 7.38 -13.38
CA GLU A 209 16.09 8.23 -14.44
C GLU A 209 16.39 7.46 -15.74
N GLN A 210 16.67 6.15 -15.67
CA GLN A 210 17.22 5.39 -16.80
C GLN A 210 16.18 4.60 -17.60
N LYS A 211 14.87 4.82 -17.39
CA LYS A 211 13.79 4.12 -18.11
C LYS A 211 14.03 4.04 -19.62
N GLU A 212 14.25 5.19 -20.26
CA GLU A 212 14.45 5.28 -21.72
C GLU A 212 15.71 4.57 -22.21
N ILE A 213 16.73 4.47 -21.35
CA ILE A 213 17.97 3.75 -21.66
C ILE A 213 17.69 2.24 -21.70
N PHE A 214 16.97 1.70 -20.73
CA PHE A 214 16.57 0.29 -20.69
C PHE A 214 15.75 -0.09 -21.93
N HIS A 215 14.72 0.71 -22.23
CA HIS A 215 13.83 0.46 -23.36
C HIS A 215 14.57 0.53 -24.70
N ARG A 216 15.45 1.52 -24.90
CA ARG A 216 16.29 1.61 -26.11
C ARG A 216 17.24 0.42 -26.28
N LEU A 217 17.73 -0.14 -25.19
CA LEU A 217 18.62 -1.32 -25.20
C LEU A 217 17.84 -2.64 -25.26
N GLY A 218 16.51 -2.62 -25.24
CA GLY A 218 15.67 -3.82 -25.30
C GLY A 218 15.66 -4.64 -24.00
N PHE A 219 16.04 -4.04 -22.87
CA PHE A 219 15.98 -4.70 -21.55
C PHE A 219 14.73 -4.25 -20.79
N ALA A 220 14.16 -5.17 -20.00
CA ALA A 220 13.09 -4.82 -19.07
C ALA A 220 13.59 -3.82 -18.02
N TRP A 221 12.88 -2.71 -17.86
CA TRP A 221 13.19 -1.68 -16.89
C TRP A 221 12.70 -2.12 -15.50
N ARG A 222 13.47 -2.99 -14.84
CA ARG A 222 13.19 -3.48 -13.48
C ARG A 222 14.43 -3.44 -12.60
N ARG A 223 14.24 -3.39 -11.28
CA ARG A 223 15.34 -3.44 -10.31
C ARG A 223 14.92 -4.14 -9.03
N GLY A 224 15.76 -5.05 -8.53
CA GLY A 224 15.66 -5.64 -7.21
C GLY A 224 16.76 -5.16 -6.27
N ILE A 225 16.39 -4.72 -5.07
CA ILE A 225 17.28 -4.38 -3.96
C ILE A 225 16.91 -5.22 -2.74
N LEU A 226 17.89 -5.87 -2.13
CA LEU A 226 17.72 -6.63 -0.89
C LEU A 226 18.57 -6.00 0.23
N LEU A 227 17.92 -5.68 1.35
CA LEU A 227 18.54 -5.14 2.56
C LEU A 227 18.61 -6.23 3.62
N VAL A 228 19.81 -6.57 4.09
CA VAL A 228 20.01 -7.72 4.99
C VAL A 228 20.80 -7.33 6.21
N GLY A 229 20.34 -7.73 7.40
CA GLY A 229 21.09 -7.56 8.64
C GLY A 229 20.20 -7.58 9.87
N PRO A 230 20.75 -7.41 11.08
CA PRO A 230 20.00 -7.58 12.32
C PRO A 230 18.74 -6.69 12.43
N PRO A 231 17.73 -7.08 13.22
CA PRO A 231 16.57 -6.23 13.47
C PRO A 231 16.98 -4.90 14.12
N GLY A 232 16.27 -3.82 13.77
CA GLY A 232 16.50 -2.49 14.34
C GLY A 232 17.70 -1.72 13.77
N THR A 233 18.29 -2.15 12.64
CA THR A 233 19.41 -1.45 11.97
C THR A 233 18.99 -0.42 10.89
N GLY A 234 17.69 -0.16 10.75
CA GLY A 234 17.17 0.90 9.87
C GLY A 234 16.79 0.48 8.44
N LYS A 235 16.72 -0.82 8.15
CA LYS A 235 16.28 -1.35 6.83
C LYS A 235 14.91 -0.80 6.40
N THR A 236 13.92 -0.83 7.28
CA THR A 236 12.58 -0.27 7.00
C THR A 236 12.61 1.24 6.74
N MET A 237 13.49 1.98 7.41
CA MET A 237 13.65 3.42 7.17
C MET A 237 14.20 3.69 5.77
N VAL A 238 15.15 2.87 5.29
CA VAL A 238 15.67 2.96 3.91
C VAL A 238 14.55 2.78 2.89
N CYS A 239 13.69 1.77 3.07
CA CYS A 239 12.53 1.56 2.18
C CYS A 239 11.59 2.79 2.17
N LYS A 240 11.30 3.35 3.35
CA LYS A 240 10.44 4.53 3.48
C LYS A 240 11.08 5.80 2.90
N ALA A 241 12.38 6.03 3.09
CA ALA A 241 13.09 7.16 2.49
C ALA A 241 13.14 7.07 0.96
N ALA A 242 13.28 5.87 0.42
CA ALA A 242 13.12 5.62 -1.01
C ALA A 242 11.72 6.06 -1.48
N ALA A 243 10.66 5.58 -0.83
CA ALA A 243 9.29 5.97 -1.16
C ALA A 243 9.03 7.48 -1.01
N SER A 244 9.58 8.12 0.02
CA SER A 244 9.45 9.56 0.28
C SER A 244 10.10 10.42 -0.82
N SER A 245 11.13 9.91 -1.49
CA SER A 245 11.85 10.64 -2.54
C SER A 245 11.14 10.66 -3.89
N PHE A 246 10.12 9.81 -4.08
CA PHE A 246 9.36 9.69 -5.34
C PHE A 246 7.86 9.79 -5.01
N THR A 247 7.39 11.02 -4.80
CA THR A 247 6.01 11.31 -4.35
C THR A 247 4.95 11.07 -5.42
N ASP A 248 5.34 10.90 -6.68
CA ASP A 248 4.49 10.57 -7.82
C ASP A 248 4.46 9.06 -8.12
N VAL A 249 5.25 8.26 -7.40
CA VAL A 249 5.37 6.81 -7.61
C VAL A 249 4.61 6.04 -6.52
N PRO A 250 3.62 5.19 -6.87
CA PRO A 250 2.95 4.29 -5.93
C PRO A 250 3.92 3.48 -5.06
N PHE A 251 3.64 3.39 -3.77
CA PHE A 251 4.41 2.61 -2.81
C PHE A 251 3.57 1.47 -2.26
N LEU A 252 3.80 0.26 -2.79
CA LEU A 252 3.13 -0.96 -2.37
C LEU A 252 3.95 -1.63 -1.28
N TYR A 253 3.34 -1.89 -0.13
CA TYR A 253 4.03 -2.39 1.06
C TYR A 253 3.43 -3.70 1.55
N VAL A 254 4.25 -4.74 1.59
CA VAL A 254 3.86 -6.10 1.99
C VAL A 254 4.60 -6.45 3.28
N ARG A 255 3.84 -6.63 4.37
CA ARG A 255 4.37 -7.09 5.67
C ARG A 255 3.82 -8.45 6.08
N ASP A 256 2.71 -8.86 5.50
CA ASP A 256 2.08 -10.14 5.78
C ASP A 256 1.61 -10.77 4.48
N LEU A 257 1.72 -12.09 4.38
CA LEU A 257 1.17 -12.87 3.29
C LEU A 257 0.32 -13.97 3.93
N ASN A 258 -0.98 -13.98 3.61
CA ASN A 258 -1.83 -15.09 3.98
C ASN A 258 -1.25 -16.41 3.43
N SER A 259 -1.60 -17.52 4.06
CA SER A 259 -1.14 -18.88 3.68
C SER A 259 -1.64 -19.38 2.31
N ASP A 260 -2.33 -18.54 1.55
CA ASP A 260 -2.78 -18.86 0.21
C ASP A 260 -1.63 -18.77 -0.80
N ARG A 261 -1.52 -19.76 -1.70
CA ARG A 261 -0.49 -19.80 -2.73
C ARG A 261 -0.63 -18.67 -3.74
N ASP A 262 -1.83 -18.11 -3.87
CA ASP A 262 -2.16 -17.10 -4.86
C ASP A 262 -1.84 -15.66 -4.41
N ALA A 263 -1.59 -15.45 -3.11
CA ALA A 263 -1.31 -14.12 -2.55
C ALA A 263 -0.13 -13.41 -3.23
N LEU A 264 0.97 -14.13 -3.50
CA LEU A 264 2.12 -13.56 -4.21
C LEU A 264 1.81 -13.22 -5.66
N VAL A 265 0.99 -14.03 -6.34
CA VAL A 265 0.60 -13.77 -7.73
C VAL A 265 -0.24 -12.49 -7.79
N GLU A 266 -1.17 -12.34 -6.84
CA GLU A 266 -1.99 -11.14 -6.70
C GLU A 266 -1.13 -9.91 -6.38
N VAL A 267 -0.19 -10.02 -5.45
CA VAL A 267 0.70 -8.93 -5.05
C VAL A 267 1.49 -8.39 -6.25
N PHE A 268 2.13 -9.28 -7.00
CA PHE A 268 2.87 -8.89 -8.19
C PHE A 268 1.96 -8.43 -9.34
N SER A 269 0.76 -9.02 -9.48
CA SER A 269 -0.23 -8.57 -10.46
C SER A 269 -0.66 -7.12 -10.22
N ARG A 270 -0.93 -6.77 -8.95
CA ARG A 270 -1.25 -5.39 -8.56
C ARG A 270 -0.09 -4.44 -8.83
N ALA A 271 1.14 -4.84 -8.47
CA ALA A 271 2.33 -4.03 -8.74
C ALA A 271 2.52 -3.74 -10.23
N ARG A 272 2.30 -4.74 -11.11
CA ARG A 272 2.38 -4.54 -12.57
C ARG A 272 1.33 -3.59 -13.11
N ARG A 273 0.09 -3.63 -12.60
CA ARG A 273 -0.96 -2.68 -12.99
C ARG A 273 -0.63 -1.24 -12.58
N LEU A 274 0.05 -1.08 -11.44
CA LEU A 274 0.45 0.22 -10.89
C LEU A 274 1.84 0.67 -11.33
N ALA A 275 2.51 -0.06 -12.22
CA ALA A 275 3.82 0.30 -12.72
C ALA A 275 3.77 1.66 -13.45
N PRO A 276 4.75 2.56 -13.25
CA PRO A 276 5.94 2.39 -12.42
C PRO A 276 5.63 2.48 -10.91
N CYS A 277 6.18 1.57 -10.11
CA CYS A 277 5.93 1.53 -8.67
C CYS A 277 7.13 1.02 -7.86
N ILE A 278 7.11 1.30 -6.55
CA ILE A 278 7.98 0.67 -5.56
C ILE A 278 7.19 -0.45 -4.88
N LEU A 279 7.65 -1.69 -5.00
CA LEU A 279 7.11 -2.84 -4.30
C LEU A 279 8.05 -3.25 -3.16
N ALA A 280 7.66 -2.95 -1.93
CA ALA A 280 8.43 -3.24 -0.73
C ALA A 280 7.93 -4.51 -0.02
N PHE A 281 8.83 -5.45 0.24
CA PHE A 281 8.59 -6.60 1.11
C PHE A 281 9.39 -6.44 2.41
N GLU A 282 8.71 -6.35 3.55
CA GLU A 282 9.35 -6.32 4.86
C GLU A 282 9.49 -7.74 5.42
N ASP A 283 10.67 -8.06 5.93
CA ASP A 283 10.98 -9.32 6.62
C ASP A 283 10.65 -10.57 5.77
N ILE A 284 11.27 -10.63 4.58
CA ILE A 284 11.02 -11.70 3.60
C ILE A 284 11.31 -13.11 4.13
N ASP A 285 12.14 -13.23 5.16
CA ASP A 285 12.41 -14.49 5.85
C ASP A 285 11.19 -15.04 6.60
N GLY A 286 10.29 -14.16 7.06
CA GLY A 286 8.98 -14.54 7.59
C GLY A 286 7.93 -14.76 6.50
N LEU A 287 8.00 -14.00 5.41
CA LEU A 287 7.02 -14.03 4.32
C LEU A 287 7.21 -15.22 3.36
N VAL A 288 8.46 -15.56 3.06
CA VAL A 288 8.82 -16.52 2.00
C VAL A 288 9.31 -17.81 2.64
N GLY A 289 8.38 -18.75 2.79
CA GLY A 289 8.64 -20.09 3.32
C GLY A 289 8.75 -21.16 2.22
N LYS A 290 8.96 -22.41 2.63
CA LYS A 290 9.07 -23.56 1.70
C LYS A 290 7.87 -23.70 0.75
N HIS A 291 6.67 -23.29 1.17
CA HIS A 291 5.42 -23.51 0.44
C HIS A 291 5.15 -22.49 -0.67
N ASN A 292 5.70 -21.27 -0.57
CA ASN A 292 5.47 -20.16 -1.52
C ASN A 292 6.77 -19.65 -2.19
N ARG A 293 7.94 -20.13 -1.75
CA ARG A 293 9.26 -19.77 -2.31
C ARG A 293 9.34 -19.89 -3.83
N SER A 294 8.91 -21.01 -4.40
CA SER A 294 8.96 -21.17 -5.87
C SER A 294 8.12 -20.13 -6.60
N THR A 295 6.93 -19.78 -6.06
CA THR A 295 6.07 -18.73 -6.61
C THR A 295 6.76 -17.37 -6.53
N PHE A 296 7.33 -17.03 -5.36
CA PHE A 296 8.07 -15.77 -5.18
C PHE A 296 9.22 -15.63 -6.18
N LEU A 297 10.03 -16.69 -6.33
CA LEU A 297 11.16 -16.70 -7.26
C LEU A 297 10.70 -16.56 -8.71
N ASN A 298 9.62 -17.23 -9.10
CA ASN A 298 9.07 -17.14 -10.46
C ASN A 298 8.55 -15.73 -10.77
N GLU A 299 7.88 -15.09 -9.80
CA GLU A 299 7.39 -13.72 -9.94
C GLU A 299 8.55 -12.70 -9.98
N LEU A 300 9.65 -12.93 -9.24
CA LEU A 300 10.87 -12.12 -9.29
C LEU A 300 11.68 -12.29 -10.59
N ASP A 301 11.88 -13.53 -11.05
CA ASP A 301 12.67 -13.84 -12.24
C ASP A 301 12.02 -13.23 -13.50
N GLY A 302 10.72 -12.88 -13.44
CA GLY A 302 10.07 -12.06 -14.45
C GLY A 302 9.69 -12.83 -15.71
N PHE A 303 9.25 -14.10 -15.56
CA PHE A 303 8.54 -14.80 -16.63
C PHE A 303 7.31 -14.01 -17.12
N LYS A 304 6.77 -13.13 -16.27
CA LYS A 304 5.80 -12.08 -16.58
C LYS A 304 6.51 -10.72 -16.62
N ASN A 305 5.99 -9.77 -17.41
CA ASN A 305 6.60 -8.46 -17.58
C ASN A 305 6.63 -7.64 -16.27
N ASN A 306 7.82 -7.48 -15.67
CA ASN A 306 8.06 -6.67 -14.47
C ASN A 306 8.60 -5.27 -14.82
N ASP A 307 8.39 -4.80 -16.05
CA ASP A 307 8.76 -3.43 -16.46
C ASP A 307 8.11 -2.38 -15.52
N GLY A 308 8.92 -1.43 -15.06
CA GLY A 308 8.53 -0.39 -14.10
C GLY A 308 8.53 -0.78 -12.62
N LEU A 309 8.94 -2.00 -12.26
CA LEU A 309 8.97 -2.42 -10.85
C LEU A 309 10.36 -2.18 -10.22
N LEU A 310 10.39 -1.32 -9.19
CA LEU A 310 11.48 -1.28 -8.20
C LEU A 310 11.07 -2.12 -6.99
N ILE A 311 11.70 -3.28 -6.83
CA ILE A 311 11.43 -4.22 -5.73
C ILE A 311 12.47 -3.98 -4.64
N ILE A 312 12.02 -3.67 -3.42
CA ILE A 312 12.90 -3.52 -2.25
C ILE A 312 12.47 -4.55 -1.20
N ALA A 313 13.37 -5.45 -0.82
CA ALA A 313 13.10 -6.45 0.22
C ALA A 313 13.99 -6.21 1.44
N SER A 314 13.49 -6.48 2.64
CA SER A 314 14.32 -6.55 3.85
C SER A 314 14.31 -7.96 4.45
N SER A 315 15.41 -8.32 5.11
CA SER A 315 15.49 -9.53 5.93
C SER A 315 16.31 -9.31 7.19
N ASN A 316 15.82 -9.87 8.30
CA ASN A 316 16.50 -9.87 9.60
C ASN A 316 17.46 -11.05 9.76
N HIS A 317 17.26 -12.09 8.95
CA HIS A 317 17.87 -13.40 9.08
C HIS A 317 18.56 -13.82 7.77
N PRO A 318 19.73 -13.25 7.42
CA PRO A 318 20.51 -13.63 6.23
C PRO A 318 20.64 -15.14 6.03
N GLU A 319 20.79 -15.88 7.12
CA GLU A 319 20.95 -17.33 7.14
C GLU A 319 19.70 -18.11 6.74
N GLN A 320 18.52 -17.48 6.83
CA GLN A 320 17.23 -18.07 6.44
C GLN A 320 16.86 -17.72 4.99
N ILE A 321 17.54 -16.74 4.39
CA ILE A 321 17.33 -16.38 3.00
C ILE A 321 17.90 -17.47 2.10
N ASP A 322 17.11 -17.84 1.09
CA ASP A 322 17.57 -18.66 -0.01
C ASP A 322 18.85 -18.11 -0.65
N GLU A 323 19.90 -18.92 -0.70
CA GLU A 323 21.16 -18.60 -1.38
C GLU A 323 20.95 -18.10 -2.81
N ALA A 324 19.93 -18.61 -3.51
CA ALA A 324 19.60 -18.20 -4.86
C ALA A 324 18.96 -16.80 -4.94
N LEU A 325 18.44 -16.22 -3.85
CA LEU A 325 18.07 -14.79 -3.78
C LEU A 325 19.31 -13.91 -3.56
N LEU A 326 20.31 -14.40 -2.84
CA LEU A 326 21.54 -13.66 -2.55
C LEU A 326 22.54 -13.66 -3.70
N LYS A 327 22.65 -14.80 -4.41
CA LYS A 327 23.75 -15.05 -5.35
C LYS A 327 23.37 -14.96 -6.83
N ARG A 328 22.08 -14.83 -7.17
CA ARG A 328 21.65 -14.72 -8.57
C ARG A 328 21.24 -13.28 -8.89
N PRO A 329 22.00 -12.59 -9.75
CA PRO A 329 21.72 -11.20 -10.13
C PRO A 329 20.36 -10.96 -10.80
N SER A 330 19.70 -11.99 -11.33
CA SER A 330 18.39 -11.87 -12.00
C SER A 330 17.21 -11.59 -11.05
N ARG A 331 17.43 -11.68 -9.73
CA ARG A 331 16.39 -11.58 -8.69
C ARG A 331 16.54 -10.31 -7.89
N PHE A 332 17.70 -10.16 -7.24
CA PHE A 332 18.13 -8.93 -6.61
C PHE A 332 19.45 -8.51 -7.25
N ASP A 333 19.43 -7.38 -7.95
CA ASP A 333 20.60 -6.80 -8.60
C ASP A 333 21.62 -6.28 -7.57
N ARG A 334 21.11 -5.81 -6.42
CA ARG A 334 21.90 -5.26 -5.33
C ARG A 334 21.49 -5.91 -4.00
N VAL A 335 22.49 -6.36 -3.25
CA VAL A 335 22.32 -6.84 -1.87
C VAL A 335 23.17 -5.97 -0.96
N TYR A 336 22.53 -5.30 -0.01
CA TYR A 336 23.18 -4.42 0.96
C TYR A 336 23.15 -5.07 2.33
N HIS A 337 24.34 -5.30 2.90
CA HIS A 337 24.48 -5.78 4.27
C HIS A 337 24.52 -4.60 5.23
N ILE A 338 23.47 -4.46 6.04
CA ILE A 338 23.29 -3.40 7.04
C ILE A 338 23.53 -3.98 8.43
N GLY A 339 24.79 -3.95 8.84
CA GLY A 339 25.26 -4.47 10.13
C GLY A 339 24.98 -3.55 11.33
N LEU A 340 25.64 -3.87 12.44
CA LEU A 340 25.65 -3.01 13.62
C LEU A 340 26.43 -1.71 13.32
N PRO A 341 26.02 -0.57 13.91
CA PRO A 341 26.66 0.72 13.68
C PRO A 341 28.11 0.72 14.21
N GLY A 342 29.02 1.32 13.43
CA GLY A 342 30.38 1.64 13.84
C GLY A 342 30.43 2.78 14.85
N ALA A 343 31.64 3.19 15.25
CA ALA A 343 31.80 4.25 16.25
C ALA A 343 31.23 5.60 15.77
N ASP A 344 31.46 5.94 14.51
CA ASP A 344 30.98 7.19 13.92
C ASP A 344 29.46 7.20 13.80
N GLU A 345 28.85 6.10 13.35
CA GLU A 345 27.39 5.98 13.28
C GLU A 345 26.74 6.03 14.66
N ARG A 346 27.34 5.38 15.69
CA ARG A 346 26.82 5.46 17.06
C ARG A 346 26.89 6.87 17.63
N THR A 347 27.99 7.59 17.36
CA THR A 347 28.13 9.00 17.77
C THR A 347 27.08 9.87 17.10
N ALA A 348 26.93 9.75 15.78
CA ALA A 348 25.92 10.50 15.03
C ALA A 348 24.50 10.19 15.52
N TYR A 349 24.20 8.93 15.84
CA TYR A 349 22.89 8.50 16.30
C TYR A 349 22.59 9.01 17.71
N ALA A 350 23.56 8.92 18.62
CA ALA A 350 23.45 9.50 19.96
C ALA A 350 23.22 11.01 19.88
N ARG A 351 24.03 11.72 19.08
CA ARG A 351 23.89 13.17 18.86
C ARG A 351 22.50 13.53 18.36
N LYS A 352 22.02 12.86 17.31
CA LYS A 352 20.69 13.11 16.74
C LYS A 352 19.56 12.95 17.78
N LEU A 353 19.65 11.93 18.63
CA LEU A 353 18.66 11.71 19.68
C LEU A 353 18.76 12.76 20.78
N LEU A 354 19.96 13.11 21.23
CA LEU A 354 20.18 14.15 22.23
C LEU A 354 19.71 15.52 21.73
N ASP A 355 19.99 15.88 20.47
CA ASP A 355 19.51 17.13 19.86
C ASP A 355 17.97 17.17 19.85
N LYS A 356 17.33 16.03 19.55
CA LYS A 356 15.87 15.93 19.61
C LYS A 356 15.33 16.13 21.02
N ILE A 357 16.00 15.58 22.04
CA ILE A 357 15.62 15.76 23.45
C ILE A 357 15.85 17.22 23.86
N ALA A 358 16.97 17.82 23.46
CA ALA A 358 17.32 19.22 23.75
C ALA A 358 16.27 20.19 23.21
N LEU A 359 15.74 19.94 22.01
CA LEU A 359 14.66 20.75 21.41
C LEU A 359 13.35 20.70 22.22
N GLN A 360 13.15 19.68 23.05
CA GLN A 360 11.98 19.52 23.91
C GLN A 360 12.24 19.93 25.36
N ALA A 361 13.49 20.23 25.71
CA ALA A 361 13.86 20.67 27.05
C ALA A 361 13.24 22.04 27.34
N THR A 362 12.75 22.21 28.57
CA THR A 362 12.07 23.43 28.99
C THR A 362 13.04 24.57 29.32
N ARG A 363 14.33 24.24 29.53
CA ARG A 363 15.40 25.22 29.76
C ARG A 363 16.55 25.00 28.79
N ALA A 364 17.10 26.10 28.30
CA ALA A 364 18.36 26.09 27.57
C ALA A 364 19.49 25.75 28.56
N THR A 365 19.98 24.52 28.52
CA THR A 365 21.17 24.12 29.29
C THR A 365 22.42 24.32 28.42
N SER A 366 23.52 24.77 29.02
CA SER A 366 24.85 24.83 28.37
C SER A 366 25.52 23.45 28.34
N PHE A 367 24.72 22.39 28.30
CA PHE A 367 25.18 21.01 28.46
C PHE A 367 25.89 20.54 27.19
N ASP A 368 27.07 19.92 27.37
CA ASP A 368 27.89 19.45 26.26
C ASP A 368 27.32 18.12 25.72
N THR A 369 26.38 18.25 24.79
CA THR A 369 25.74 17.11 24.11
C THR A 369 26.74 16.32 23.27
N ASP A 370 27.81 16.94 22.78
CA ASP A 370 28.86 16.27 22.02
C ASP A 370 29.70 15.34 22.89
N ALA A 371 30.09 15.80 24.07
CA ALA A 371 30.77 14.97 25.06
C ALA A 371 29.89 13.79 25.50
N LEU A 372 28.58 14.00 25.74
CA LEU A 372 27.67 12.91 26.07
C LEU A 372 27.49 11.94 24.90
N ALA A 373 27.33 12.42 23.67
CA ALA A 373 27.21 11.58 22.48
C ALA A 373 28.43 10.65 22.31
N ALA A 374 29.64 11.18 22.52
CA ALA A 374 30.88 10.39 22.48
C ALA A 374 30.93 9.32 23.58
N ARG A 375 30.53 9.67 24.82
CA ARG A 375 30.41 8.71 25.94
C ARG A 375 29.42 7.58 25.64
N VAL A 376 28.23 7.94 25.17
CA VAL A 376 27.19 6.98 24.77
C VAL A 376 27.69 6.07 23.65
N ALA A 377 28.34 6.62 22.62
CA ALA A 377 28.86 5.84 21.50
C ALA A 377 29.93 4.83 21.92
N ALA A 378 30.82 5.20 22.86
CA ALA A 378 31.81 4.29 23.43
C ALA A 378 31.14 3.17 24.26
N ALA A 379 30.10 3.50 25.03
CA ALA A 379 29.40 2.55 25.89
C ALA A 379 28.39 1.64 25.16
N THR A 380 28.07 1.92 23.90
CA THR A 380 27.05 1.21 23.11
C THR A 380 27.62 0.34 21.99
N GLU A 381 28.91 0.01 22.04
CA GLU A 381 29.49 -0.99 21.13
C GLU A 381 28.68 -2.29 21.15
N GLY A 382 28.31 -2.78 19.95
CA GLY A 382 27.50 -3.99 19.77
C GLY A 382 25.99 -3.78 19.91
N PHE A 383 25.52 -2.55 20.17
CA PHE A 383 24.08 -2.23 20.19
C PHE A 383 23.56 -2.00 18.77
N THR A 384 22.29 -2.32 18.54
CA THR A 384 21.57 -1.80 17.38
C THR A 384 21.14 -0.35 17.66
N PRO A 385 20.84 0.45 16.63
CA PRO A 385 20.24 1.77 16.80
C PRO A 385 18.96 1.76 17.64
N ALA A 386 18.17 0.69 17.56
CA ALA A 386 16.99 0.50 18.41
C ALA A 386 17.35 0.39 19.91
N PHE A 387 18.37 -0.39 20.27
CA PHE A 387 18.83 -0.51 21.66
C PHE A 387 19.44 0.80 22.18
N LEU A 388 20.18 1.54 21.35
CA LEU A 388 20.72 2.84 21.73
C LEU A 388 19.58 3.85 21.99
N LYS A 389 18.58 3.87 21.11
CA LYS A 389 17.39 4.71 21.28
C LYS A 389 16.64 4.36 22.57
N GLU A 390 16.44 3.08 22.82
CA GLU A 390 15.79 2.60 24.04
C GLU A 390 16.53 3.11 25.28
N ALA A 391 17.86 2.94 25.34
CA ALA A 391 18.65 3.37 26.49
C ALA A 391 18.47 4.85 26.85
N LEU A 392 18.51 5.73 25.84
CA LEU A 392 18.32 7.17 26.03
C LEU A 392 16.86 7.53 26.36
N LEU A 393 15.90 6.84 25.76
CA LEU A 393 14.48 7.05 26.05
C LEU A 393 14.13 6.61 27.48
N SER A 394 14.61 5.45 27.93
CA SER A 394 14.39 4.98 29.30
C SER A 394 14.98 5.95 30.31
N ALA A 395 16.16 6.52 30.03
CA ALA A 395 16.77 7.54 30.88
C ALA A 395 15.94 8.82 30.94
N LEU A 396 15.41 9.27 29.79
CA LEU A 396 14.55 10.44 29.73
C LEU A 396 13.25 10.24 30.51
N LEU A 397 12.61 9.09 30.36
CA LEU A 397 11.37 8.76 31.07
C LEU A 397 11.58 8.69 32.58
N GLN A 398 12.71 8.11 33.02
CA GLN A 398 13.07 8.08 34.43
C GLN A 398 13.24 9.50 34.98
N GLN A 399 13.98 10.37 34.28
CA GLN A 399 14.17 11.76 34.71
C GLN A 399 12.84 12.53 34.73
N ALA A 400 11.98 12.32 33.72
CA ALA A 400 10.68 12.99 33.65
C ALA A 400 9.77 12.62 34.84
N GLN A 401 9.81 11.37 35.31
CA GLN A 401 9.10 10.94 36.52
C GLN A 401 9.64 11.61 37.80
N GLU A 402 10.94 11.90 37.83
CA GLU A 402 11.61 12.63 38.90
C GLU A 402 11.43 14.16 38.79
N GLY A 403 10.66 14.64 37.79
CA GLY A 403 10.40 16.05 37.55
C GLY A 403 11.52 16.80 36.82
N HIS A 404 12.51 16.09 36.29
CA HIS A 404 13.65 16.63 35.56
C HIS A 404 13.55 16.25 34.08
N THR A 405 13.53 17.24 33.18
CA THR A 405 13.47 16.98 31.71
C THR A 405 14.61 17.66 30.95
N ASP A 406 15.53 18.27 31.70
CA ASP A 406 16.66 18.97 31.14
C ASP A 406 17.81 18.00 30.84
N LEU A 407 18.59 18.30 29.81
CA LEU A 407 19.84 17.59 29.56
C LEU A 407 20.90 18.15 30.51
N ASP A 408 21.23 17.39 31.53
CA ASP A 408 22.22 17.71 32.55
C ASP A 408 23.05 16.46 32.95
N ASP A 409 23.88 16.61 33.98
CA ASP A 409 24.69 15.52 34.50
C ASP A 409 23.83 14.37 35.06
N ALA A 410 22.65 14.64 35.62
CA ALA A 410 21.76 13.60 36.13
C ALA A 410 21.19 12.75 34.99
N PHE A 411 20.75 13.38 33.90
CA PHE A 411 20.36 12.67 32.68
C PHE A 411 21.53 11.85 32.09
N SER A 412 22.74 12.42 32.04
CA SER A 412 23.93 11.70 31.57
C SER A 412 24.19 10.43 32.38
N GLU A 413 24.15 10.51 33.71
CA GLU A 413 24.37 9.35 34.57
C GLU A 413 23.23 8.32 34.44
N ALA A 414 21.98 8.77 34.33
CA ALA A 414 20.83 7.90 34.05
C ALA A 414 21.01 7.16 32.72
N ALA A 415 21.41 7.86 31.64
CA ALA A 415 21.67 7.26 30.33
C ALA A 415 22.74 6.17 30.41
N MET A 416 23.86 6.44 31.10
CA MET A 416 24.94 5.46 31.28
C MET A 416 24.48 4.24 32.09
N ALA A 417 23.67 4.44 33.13
CA ALA A 417 23.10 3.35 33.92
C ALA A 417 22.17 2.46 33.08
N GLN A 418 21.30 3.05 32.24
CA GLN A 418 20.40 2.31 31.35
C GLN A 418 21.17 1.52 30.27
N ILE A 419 22.24 2.10 29.71
CA ILE A 419 23.13 1.40 28.78
C ILE A 419 23.76 0.17 29.45
N GLU A 420 24.24 0.30 30.68
CA GLU A 420 24.83 -0.83 31.40
C GLU A 420 23.80 -1.92 31.73
N ALA A 421 22.58 -1.54 32.12
CA ALA A 421 21.48 -2.47 32.36
C ALA A 421 21.12 -3.28 31.10
N LEU A 422 20.92 -2.61 29.97
CA LEU A 422 20.65 -3.25 28.67
C LEU A 422 21.82 -4.13 28.22
N ARG A 423 23.06 -3.72 28.47
CA ARG A 423 24.24 -4.55 28.17
C ARG A 423 24.27 -5.83 29.00
N LYS A 424 23.93 -5.78 30.28
CA LYS A 424 23.79 -6.96 31.15
C LYS A 424 22.68 -7.88 30.65
N TYR A 425 21.54 -7.32 30.25
CA TYR A 425 20.43 -8.07 29.64
C TYR A 425 20.86 -8.79 28.36
N LEU A 426 21.51 -8.09 27.42
CA LEU A 426 21.99 -8.68 26.16
C LEU A 426 23.00 -9.81 26.38
N LYS A 427 23.91 -9.69 27.36
CA LYS A 427 24.83 -10.76 27.72
C LYS A 427 24.10 -12.00 28.25
N LYS A 428 23.05 -11.80 29.06
CA LYS A 428 22.21 -12.90 29.57
C LYS A 428 21.35 -13.53 28.48
N ALA A 429 20.76 -12.75 27.59
CA ALA A 429 19.98 -13.25 26.45
C ALA A 429 20.82 -14.14 25.50
N LYS A 430 22.11 -13.85 25.36
CA LYS A 430 23.06 -14.68 24.61
C LYS A 430 23.48 -15.98 25.34
N ASN A 431 23.15 -16.14 26.62
CA ASN A 431 23.46 -17.34 27.41
C ASN A 431 22.15 -18.00 27.90
N PRO A 432 21.64 -19.04 27.20
CA PRO A 432 20.37 -19.68 27.54
C PRO A 432 20.26 -20.17 28.99
N ALA A 433 21.38 -20.59 29.60
CA ALA A 433 21.42 -21.04 30.99
C ALA A 433 21.18 -19.89 32.00
N ALA A 434 21.67 -18.68 31.68
CA ALA A 434 21.49 -17.50 32.53
C ALA A 434 20.05 -16.94 32.48
N LEU A 435 19.27 -17.31 31.45
CA LEU A 435 17.87 -16.93 31.31
C LEU A 435 16.96 -17.78 32.22
N ALA A 436 17.31 -19.06 32.42
CA ALA A 436 16.55 -20.00 33.25
C ALA A 436 16.63 -19.66 34.75
N ASP A 437 17.80 -19.22 35.24
CA ASP A 437 17.99 -18.82 36.64
C ASP A 437 17.16 -17.57 37.02
N LEU A 438 16.91 -16.67 36.06
CA LEU A 438 16.13 -15.44 36.28
C LEU A 438 14.63 -15.70 36.35
N VAL A 439 14.15 -16.77 35.70
CA VAL A 439 12.76 -17.23 35.76
C VAL A 439 12.52 -18.10 37.00
N GLY A 440 13.59 -18.71 37.55
CA GLY A 440 13.54 -19.58 38.73
C GLY A 440 13.64 -18.87 40.08
N SER A 441 14.23 -17.67 40.15
CA SER A 441 14.30 -16.89 41.40
C SER A 441 13.14 -15.89 41.50
N SER A 442 12.06 -16.31 42.18
CA SER A 442 10.93 -15.49 42.65
C SER A 442 10.29 -14.54 41.62
N GLY A 443 9.17 -14.98 41.06
CA GLY A 443 8.27 -14.20 40.20
C GLY A 443 7.55 -13.04 40.90
N SER A 444 8.31 -12.03 41.31
CA SER A 444 7.81 -10.70 41.67
C SER A 444 8.88 -9.66 41.28
N GLU A 445 8.51 -8.71 40.42
CA GLU A 445 9.29 -7.54 39.97
C GLU A 445 10.17 -7.65 38.70
N ILE A 446 9.62 -8.16 37.59
CA ILE A 446 9.98 -7.61 36.28
C ILE A 446 8.70 -7.20 35.56
N GLY A 447 8.00 -6.25 36.16
CA GLY A 447 7.00 -5.46 35.46
C GLY A 447 7.71 -4.34 34.70
N PHE A 448 7.80 -4.44 33.38
CA PHE A 448 7.63 -3.24 32.57
C PHE A 448 6.25 -2.69 32.93
N ARG A 449 6.19 -1.72 33.85
CA ARG A 449 4.94 -1.01 34.11
C ARG A 449 4.67 -0.13 32.89
N ALA A 450 3.80 -0.63 32.02
CA ALA A 450 2.95 0.25 31.23
C ALA A 450 2.00 0.95 32.20
N HIS A 451 2.30 2.21 32.52
CA HIS A 451 1.33 3.18 33.04
C HIS A 451 1.64 4.54 32.44
#